data_AF-A0A7J7PS32-F1
#
_entry.id   AF-A0A7J7PS32-F1
#
_cell.length_a   1.000
_cell.length_b   1.000
_cell.length_c   1.000
_cell.angle_alpha   90.00
_cell.angle_beta   90.00
_cell.angle_gamma   90.00
#
_symmetry.space_group_name_H-M   'P 1'
#
loop_
_entity.id
_entity.type
_entity.pdbx_description
1 polymer ?
#
loop_
_entity_poly.entity_id
_entity_poly.type
_entity_poly.pdbx_seq_one_letter_code
_entity_poly.pdbx_strand_id
1 'polypeptide(L)'
;MSKKSATVTEDELLQRRISHAQWLSGMLQDPASTASLTVAAYADLLDEFLQDVALEAHREHKTGVLAPHGPQQQPQRPQPLPPLPGVKGATDVFGQVHPGTATDIVTCMHCGRKAQAGKFAYHLEKCLAKGRGAAGSARTSRRAGM
;
A
#
# COMPACT_ATOMS: atom_id res chain seq x y z
N MET A 1 24.52 33.63 47.39
CA MET A 1 25.30 33.65 46.13
C MET A 1 24.34 33.35 44.99
N SER A 2 23.75 34.38 44.38
CA SER A 2 22.69 34.22 43.37
C SER A 2 23.32 34.24 41.97
N LYS A 3 23.31 33.11 41.27
CA LYS A 3 23.75 33.00 39.87
C LYS A 3 22.73 33.75 39.00
N LYS A 4 23.09 34.93 38.49
CA LYS A 4 22.31 35.60 37.44
C LYS A 4 22.49 34.82 36.14
N SER A 5 21.43 34.18 35.67
CA SER A 5 21.35 33.62 34.32
C SER A 5 21.34 34.78 33.32
N ALA A 6 22.41 34.94 32.54
CA ALA A 6 22.45 35.91 31.45
C ALA A 6 21.47 35.48 30.35
N THR A 7 20.49 36.32 30.04
CA THR A 7 19.62 36.16 28.89
C THR A 7 20.42 36.53 27.64
N VAL A 8 20.83 35.54 26.86
CA VAL A 8 21.50 35.75 25.57
C VAL A 8 20.54 36.50 24.65
N THR A 9 20.98 37.62 24.09
CA THR A 9 20.18 38.44 23.19
C THR A 9 20.07 37.79 21.80
N GLU A 10 19.02 38.09 21.05
CA GLU A 10 18.86 37.58 19.68
C GLU A 10 20.02 38.02 18.77
N ASP A 11 20.50 39.25 18.95
CA ASP A 11 21.65 39.79 18.21
C ASP A 11 22.94 39.01 18.48
N GLU A 12 23.20 38.61 19.73
CA GLU A 12 24.34 37.76 20.07
C GLU A 12 24.24 36.37 19.44
N LEU A 13 23.04 35.80 19.37
CA LEU A 13 22.80 34.50 18.73
C LEU A 13 23.01 34.59 17.21
N LEU A 14 22.50 35.65 16.57
CA LEU A 14 22.70 35.93 15.15
C LEU A 14 24.19 36.12 14.85
N GLN A 15 24.90 36.90 15.65
CA GLN A 15 26.33 37.15 15.45
C GLN A 15 27.16 35.86 15.58
N ARG A 16 26.80 34.98 16.53
CA ARG A 16 27.41 33.65 16.64
C ARG A 16 27.17 32.81 15.38
N ARG A 17 25.94 32.78 14.86
CA ARG A 17 25.62 32.03 13.63
C ARG A 17 26.37 32.57 12.41
N ILE A 18 26.45 33.90 12.27
CA ILE A 18 27.20 34.57 11.20
C ILE A 18 28.68 34.20 11.29
N SER A 19 29.28 34.30 12.47
CA SER A 19 30.70 33.95 12.67
C SER A 19 30.98 32.48 12.32
N HIS A 20 30.07 31.58 12.68
CA HIS A 20 30.21 30.16 12.38
C HIS A 20 30.07 29.88 10.88
N ALA A 21 29.11 30.52 10.22
CA ALA A 21 28.93 30.41 8.76
C ALA A 21 30.14 30.97 8.00
N GLN A 22 30.70 32.10 8.44
CA GLN A 22 31.92 32.68 7.85
C GLN A 22 33.13 31.76 8.06
N TRP A 23 33.27 31.14 9.23
CA TRP A 23 34.34 30.18 9.49
C TRP A 23 34.23 28.94 8.58
N LEU A 24 33.05 28.34 8.47
CA LEU A 24 32.79 27.22 7.57
C LEU A 24 33.05 27.59 6.11
N SER A 25 32.55 28.76 5.68
CA SER A 25 32.78 29.29 4.34
C SER A 25 34.27 29.49 4.06
N GLY A 26 35.03 30.02 5.02
CA GLY A 26 36.47 30.19 4.93
C GLY A 26 37.23 28.89 4.66
N MET A 27 36.82 27.78 5.31
CA MET A 27 37.44 26.47 5.08
C MET A 27 37.20 25.92 3.67
N LEU A 28 36.12 26.38 3.01
CA LEU A 28 35.72 25.93 1.68
C LEU A 28 36.17 26.86 0.54
N GLN A 29 36.90 27.94 0.84
CA GLN A 29 37.34 28.90 -0.19
C GLN A 29 38.36 28.31 -1.16
N ASP A 30 39.27 27.46 -0.67
CA ASP A 30 40.25 26.78 -1.51
C ASP A 30 39.68 25.44 -1.99
N PRO A 31 39.47 25.25 -3.31
CA PRO A 31 38.92 24.00 -3.85
C PRO A 31 39.85 22.80 -3.67
N ALA A 32 41.15 23.02 -3.48
CA ALA A 32 42.12 21.95 -3.22
C ALA A 32 42.26 21.62 -1.72
N SER A 33 41.57 22.35 -0.84
CA SER A 33 41.62 22.09 0.59
C SER A 33 40.98 20.74 0.91
N THR A 34 41.48 20.08 1.96
CA THR A 34 40.90 18.82 2.44
C THR A 34 39.42 18.98 2.79
N ALA A 35 39.01 20.12 3.36
CA ALA A 35 37.62 20.39 3.70
C ALA A 35 36.73 20.45 2.46
N SER A 36 37.16 21.18 1.42
CA SER A 36 36.44 21.30 0.15
C SER A 36 36.32 19.97 -0.57
N LEU A 37 37.42 19.22 -0.67
CA LEU A 37 37.45 17.91 -1.31
C LEU A 37 36.58 16.89 -0.55
N THR A 38 36.57 16.95 0.78
CA THR A 38 35.71 16.07 1.60
C THR A 38 34.24 16.39 1.36
N VAL A 39 33.85 17.67 1.41
CA VAL A 39 32.46 18.08 1.15
C VAL A 39 32.03 17.69 -0.26
N ALA A 40 32.88 17.88 -1.27
CA ALA A 40 32.60 17.48 -2.64
C ALA A 40 32.37 15.97 -2.76
N ALA A 41 33.28 15.15 -2.21
CA ALA A 41 33.14 13.70 -2.23
C ALA A 41 31.86 13.21 -1.53
N TYR A 42 31.49 13.81 -0.40
CA TYR A 42 30.23 13.48 0.28
C TYR A 42 29.01 13.95 -0.51
N ALA A 43 29.06 15.11 -1.17
CA ALA A 43 27.98 15.59 -2.01
C ALA A 43 27.72 14.62 -3.17
N ASP A 44 28.78 14.19 -3.87
CA ASP A 44 28.67 13.22 -4.97
C ASP A 44 28.04 11.89 -4.51
N LEU A 45 28.51 11.35 -3.37
CA LEU A 45 27.96 10.12 -2.79
C LEU A 45 26.49 10.27 -2.37
N LEU A 46 26.11 11.44 -1.83
CA LEU A 46 24.74 11.73 -1.44
C LEU A 46 23.84 11.85 -2.66
N ASP A 47 24.31 12.49 -3.74
CA ASP A 47 23.54 12.63 -4.97
C ASP A 47 23.27 11.27 -5.63
N GLU A 48 24.27 10.38 -5.69
CA GLU A 48 24.10 9.00 -6.17
C GLU A 48 23.08 8.22 -5.32
N PHE A 49 23.22 8.27 -3.99
CA PHE A 49 22.30 7.58 -3.08
C PHE A 49 20.86 8.12 -3.17
N LEU A 50 20.71 9.44 -3.24
CA LEU A 50 19.39 10.08 -3.38
C LEU A 50 18.74 9.70 -4.71
N GLN A 51 19.52 9.59 -5.79
CA GLN A 51 19.03 9.15 -7.08
C GLN A 51 18.50 7.71 -7.02
N ASP A 52 19.23 6.79 -6.40
CA ASP A 52 18.81 5.40 -6.24
C ASP A 52 17.49 5.28 -5.46
N VAL A 53 17.40 5.95 -4.32
CA VAL A 53 16.17 5.98 -3.49
C VAL A 53 15.00 6.59 -4.26
N ALA A 54 15.22 7.68 -4.99
CA ALA A 54 14.17 8.33 -5.77
C ALA A 54 13.66 7.44 -6.91
N LEU A 55 14.56 6.74 -7.61
CA LEU A 55 14.21 5.80 -8.68
C LEU A 55 13.45 4.58 -8.15
N GLU A 56 13.87 4.04 -7.01
CA GLU A 56 13.18 2.93 -6.37
C GLU A 56 11.76 3.34 -5.93
N ALA A 57 11.62 4.46 -5.23
CA ALA A 57 10.30 4.98 -4.84
C ALA A 57 9.40 5.25 -6.06
N HIS A 58 9.97 5.78 -7.15
CA HIS A 58 9.23 5.96 -8.41
C HIS A 58 8.77 4.63 -9.02
N ARG A 59 9.66 3.64 -9.08
CA ARG A 59 9.37 2.29 -9.59
C ARG A 59 8.27 1.65 -8.77
N GLU A 60 8.36 1.71 -7.45
CA GLU A 60 7.36 1.16 -6.54
C GLU A 60 5.99 1.82 -6.74
N HIS A 61 5.95 3.14 -6.88
CA HIS A 61 4.72 3.86 -7.16
C HIS A 61 4.10 3.46 -8.50
N LYS A 62 4.91 3.30 -9.55
CA LYS A 62 4.45 2.90 -10.89
C LYS A 62 3.98 1.45 -10.97
N THR A 63 4.65 0.56 -10.24
CA THR A 63 4.39 -0.90 -10.28
C THR A 63 3.38 -1.35 -9.22
N GLY A 64 3.13 -0.53 -8.20
CA GLY A 64 2.20 -0.85 -7.12
C GLY A 64 2.69 -1.95 -6.17
N VAL A 65 3.97 -2.35 -6.24
CA VAL A 65 4.53 -3.52 -5.54
C VAL A 65 4.46 -3.39 -4.01
N LEU A 66 4.56 -2.17 -3.47
CA LEU A 66 4.53 -1.92 -2.02
C LEU A 66 3.26 -1.21 -1.53
N ALA A 67 2.24 -0.98 -2.36
CA ALA A 67 1.05 -0.25 -1.92
C ALA A 67 0.30 -1.07 -0.85
N PRO A 68 0.29 -0.66 0.44
CA PRO A 68 -0.24 -1.51 1.50
C PRO A 68 -1.75 -1.65 1.36
N HIS A 69 -2.48 -0.56 1.08
CA HIS A 69 -3.91 -0.56 0.78
C HIS A 69 -4.27 0.78 0.10
N GLY A 70 -4.22 0.85 -1.24
CA GLY A 70 -4.70 1.99 -2.05
C GLY A 70 -5.83 1.55 -2.98
N PRO A 71 -6.72 2.47 -3.44
CA PRO A 71 -7.93 2.09 -4.16
C PRO A 71 -7.53 1.27 -5.37
N GLN A 72 -8.03 0.04 -5.39
CA GLN A 72 -7.67 -1.02 -6.32
C GLN A 72 -7.44 -0.46 -7.73
N GLN A 73 -6.17 -0.31 -8.13
CA GLN A 73 -5.84 -0.80 -9.46
C GLN A 73 -6.29 -2.25 -9.40
N GLN A 74 -7.38 -2.57 -10.10
CA GLN A 74 -7.84 -3.95 -10.23
C GLN A 74 -6.57 -4.77 -10.44
N PRO A 75 -6.27 -5.77 -9.57
CA PRO A 75 -5.11 -6.62 -9.80
C PRO A 75 -5.23 -7.04 -11.25
N GLN A 76 -4.26 -6.63 -12.08
CA GLN A 76 -4.22 -6.98 -13.50
C GLN A 76 -4.61 -8.43 -13.55
N ARG A 77 -5.83 -8.72 -14.04
CA ARG A 77 -6.42 -10.04 -13.91
C ARG A 77 -5.35 -10.98 -14.45
N PRO A 78 -4.81 -11.93 -13.65
CA PRO A 78 -3.70 -12.76 -14.09
C PRO A 78 -4.07 -13.28 -15.47
N GLN A 79 -3.28 -12.88 -16.47
CA GLN A 79 -3.59 -13.23 -17.84
C GLN A 79 -3.64 -14.77 -17.86
N PRO A 80 -4.73 -15.38 -18.35
CA PRO A 80 -4.84 -16.82 -18.37
C PRO A 80 -3.59 -17.42 -19.00
N LEU A 81 -2.97 -18.37 -18.32
CA LEU A 81 -1.81 -19.06 -18.89
C LEU A 81 -2.24 -19.71 -20.22
N PRO A 82 -1.36 -19.71 -21.23
CA PRO A 82 -1.65 -20.39 -22.48
C PRO A 82 -2.02 -21.86 -22.20
N PRO A 83 -3.01 -22.43 -22.90
CA PRO A 83 -3.47 -23.80 -22.66
C PRO A 83 -2.30 -24.79 -22.80
N LEU A 84 -2.20 -25.73 -21.85
CA LEU A 84 -1.26 -26.85 -22.01
C LEU A 84 -1.64 -27.69 -23.24
N PRO A 85 -0.66 -28.28 -23.96
CA PRO A 85 -0.93 -29.13 -25.10
C PRO A 85 -1.91 -30.27 -24.73
N GLY A 86 -3.04 -30.35 -25.45
CA GLY A 86 -4.07 -31.38 -25.21
C GLY A 86 -5.19 -30.98 -24.24
N VAL A 87 -5.11 -29.81 -23.59
CA VAL A 87 -6.13 -29.30 -22.66
C VAL A 87 -6.97 -28.21 -23.32
N LYS A 88 -8.31 -28.36 -23.31
CA LYS A 88 -9.23 -27.34 -23.81
C LYS A 88 -9.61 -26.37 -22.69
N GLY A 89 -9.05 -25.16 -22.73
CA GLY A 89 -9.44 -24.06 -21.84
C GLY A 89 -8.27 -23.36 -21.15
N ALA A 90 -8.57 -22.24 -20.51
CA ALA A 90 -7.62 -21.54 -19.64
C ALA A 90 -7.28 -22.43 -18.44
N THR A 91 -5.98 -22.59 -18.19
CA THR A 91 -5.47 -23.41 -17.08
C THR A 91 -4.94 -22.49 -15.99
N ASP A 92 -5.18 -22.84 -14.71
CA ASP A 92 -4.60 -22.10 -13.59
C ASP A 92 -3.11 -22.42 -13.38
N VAL A 93 -2.48 -21.77 -12.40
CA VAL A 93 -1.05 -21.96 -12.05
C VAL A 93 -0.74 -23.40 -11.61
N PHE A 94 -1.76 -24.17 -11.21
CA PHE A 94 -1.64 -25.57 -10.78
C PHE A 94 -1.97 -26.58 -11.88
N GLY A 95 -2.23 -26.14 -13.12
CA GLY A 95 -2.59 -27.05 -14.20
C GLY A 95 -4.07 -27.49 -14.18
N GLN A 96 -4.93 -26.87 -13.36
CA GLN A 96 -6.35 -27.23 -13.28
C GLN A 96 -7.21 -26.41 -14.24
N VAL A 97 -8.25 -27.05 -14.79
CA VAL A 97 -9.25 -26.41 -15.64
C VAL A 97 -10.49 -26.13 -14.81
N HIS A 98 -10.86 -24.85 -14.66
CA HIS A 98 -12.07 -24.45 -13.93
C HIS A 98 -13.24 -24.19 -14.89
N PRO A 99 -14.47 -24.57 -14.52
CA PRO A 99 -15.65 -24.23 -15.31
C PRO A 99 -15.87 -22.72 -15.32
N GLY A 100 -16.39 -22.18 -16.43
CA GLY A 100 -16.64 -20.73 -16.58
C GLY A 100 -17.61 -20.13 -15.55
N THR A 101 -18.41 -20.97 -14.90
CA THR A 101 -19.27 -20.60 -13.76
C THR A 101 -18.97 -21.55 -12.59
N ALA A 102 -18.63 -21.00 -11.43
CA ALA A 102 -18.38 -21.80 -10.23
C ALA A 102 -19.64 -22.56 -9.79
N THR A 103 -19.54 -23.89 -9.73
CA THR A 103 -20.64 -24.80 -9.37
C THR A 103 -20.68 -25.16 -7.89
N ASP A 104 -19.65 -24.78 -7.13
CA ASP A 104 -19.51 -25.12 -5.71
C ASP A 104 -20.69 -24.60 -4.89
N ILE A 105 -21.11 -25.37 -3.89
CA ILE A 105 -22.22 -25.01 -3.01
C ILE A 105 -21.67 -24.36 -1.75
N VAL A 106 -22.05 -23.10 -1.52
CA VAL A 106 -21.68 -22.31 -0.35
C VAL A 106 -22.89 -22.05 0.54
N THR A 107 -22.68 -21.99 1.85
CA THR A 107 -23.73 -21.69 2.83
C THR A 107 -23.77 -20.19 3.10
N CYS A 108 -24.92 -19.54 2.91
CA CYS A 108 -25.09 -18.13 3.22
C CYS A 108 -25.05 -17.91 4.74
N MET A 109 -24.12 -17.06 5.21
CA MET A 109 -24.00 -16.74 6.63
C MET A 109 -25.14 -15.88 7.18
N HIS A 110 -25.92 -15.21 6.31
CA HIS A 110 -27.05 -14.38 6.74
C HIS A 110 -28.35 -15.17 6.94
N CYS A 111 -28.63 -16.17 6.08
CA CYS A 111 -29.89 -16.93 6.13
C CYS A 111 -29.72 -18.45 6.31
N GLY A 112 -28.50 -18.95 6.36
CA GLY A 112 -28.17 -20.38 6.50
C GLY A 112 -28.49 -21.25 5.28
N ARG A 113 -29.02 -20.69 4.18
CA ARG A 113 -29.36 -21.47 2.98
C ARG A 113 -28.13 -21.76 2.12
N LYS A 114 -28.11 -22.94 1.51
CA LYS A 114 -27.12 -23.36 0.52
C LYS A 114 -27.41 -22.68 -0.83
N ALA A 115 -26.39 -22.15 -1.48
CA ALA A 115 -26.47 -21.51 -2.79
C ALA A 115 -25.23 -21.84 -3.63
N GLN A 116 -25.37 -21.89 -4.96
CA GLN A 116 -24.23 -22.06 -5.86
C GLN A 116 -23.36 -20.80 -5.86
N ALA A 117 -22.04 -20.95 -5.81
CA ALA A 117 -21.06 -19.88 -5.79
C ALA A 117 -21.25 -18.92 -6.98
N GLY A 118 -21.43 -19.45 -8.19
CA GLY A 118 -21.66 -18.64 -9.40
C GLY A 118 -22.97 -17.84 -9.41
N LYS A 119 -23.93 -18.15 -8.52
CA LYS A 119 -25.21 -17.43 -8.37
C LYS A 119 -25.33 -16.71 -7.03
N PHE A 120 -24.24 -16.64 -6.26
CA PHE A 120 -24.28 -16.12 -4.90
C PHE A 120 -24.59 -14.62 -4.85
N ALA A 121 -24.14 -13.84 -5.85
CA ALA A 121 -24.49 -12.43 -5.98
C ALA A 121 -26.01 -12.21 -6.09
N TYR A 122 -26.68 -12.94 -6.99
CA TYR A 122 -28.14 -12.92 -7.13
C TYR A 122 -28.86 -13.38 -5.86
N HIS A 123 -28.29 -14.36 -5.14
CA HIS A 123 -28.78 -14.74 -3.82
C HIS A 123 -28.68 -13.57 -2.84
N LEU A 124 -27.55 -12.88 -2.74
CA LEU A 124 -27.34 -11.75 -1.85
C LEU A 124 -28.26 -10.58 -2.16
N GLU A 125 -28.50 -10.28 -3.43
CA GLU A 125 -29.50 -9.27 -3.84
C GLU A 125 -30.86 -9.58 -3.21
N LYS A 126 -31.36 -10.81 -3.34
CA LYS A 126 -32.65 -11.20 -2.74
C LYS A 126 -32.60 -11.31 -1.23
N CYS A 127 -31.51 -11.84 -0.69
CA CYS A 127 -31.35 -12.14 0.72
C CYS A 127 -31.21 -10.85 1.56
N LEU A 128 -30.44 -9.88 1.06
CA LEU A 128 -30.17 -8.60 1.71
C LEU A 128 -31.21 -7.54 1.36
N ALA A 129 -31.76 -7.51 0.14
CA ALA A 129 -32.80 -6.53 -0.21
C ALA A 129 -34.10 -6.74 0.59
N LYS A 130 -34.34 -7.95 1.09
CA LYS A 130 -35.45 -8.26 1.99
C LYS A 130 -35.26 -7.71 3.41
N GLY A 131 -34.07 -7.17 3.72
CA GLY A 131 -33.68 -6.60 5.02
C GLY A 131 -34.25 -5.20 5.33
N ARG A 132 -34.94 -4.53 4.39
CA ARG A 132 -35.73 -3.33 4.71
C ARG A 132 -37.13 -3.63 5.28
N GLY A 133 -37.48 -4.90 5.51
CA GLY A 133 -38.81 -5.30 5.98
C GLY A 133 -38.86 -6.49 6.95
N ALA A 134 -37.80 -6.77 7.71
CA ALA A 134 -37.83 -7.85 8.70
C ALA A 134 -37.19 -7.45 10.04
N ALA A 135 -37.64 -6.33 10.61
CA ALA A 135 -37.80 -6.28 12.06
C ALA A 135 -38.96 -7.21 12.42
N GLY A 136 -38.67 -8.45 12.83
CA GLY A 136 -39.68 -9.38 13.32
C GLY A 136 -39.78 -10.68 12.53
N SER A 137 -38.88 -11.63 12.80
CA SER A 137 -39.32 -13.03 12.91
C SER A 137 -38.43 -13.76 13.90
N ALA A 138 -38.65 -13.46 15.18
CA ALA A 138 -38.51 -14.48 16.19
C ALA A 138 -39.60 -15.54 15.94
N ARG A 139 -39.18 -16.80 15.77
CA ARG A 139 -39.94 -18.05 15.98
C ARG A 139 -41.26 -18.23 15.20
N THR A 140 -41.28 -19.10 14.20
CA THR A 140 -42.33 -20.14 14.01
C THR A 140 -41.90 -21.19 12.95
N SER A 141 -41.18 -22.24 13.34
CA SER A 141 -41.28 -23.51 12.60
C SER A 141 -42.49 -24.26 13.13
N ARG A 142 -43.68 -23.98 12.57
CA ARG A 142 -44.82 -24.92 12.66
C ARG A 142 -44.64 -25.96 11.55
N ARG A 143 -44.85 -27.22 11.93
CA ARG A 143 -44.96 -28.40 11.06
C ARG A 143 -46.04 -28.19 9.98
N ALA A 144 -45.72 -28.59 8.75
CA ALA A 144 -46.57 -29.24 7.73
C ALA A 144 -45.60 -29.57 6.56
N GLY A 145 -45.35 -30.79 6.11
CA GLY A 145 -46.23 -31.94 6.04
C GLY A 145 -46.84 -32.01 4.64
N MET A 146 -46.05 -32.44 3.64
CA MET A 146 -46.43 -33.19 2.44
C MET A 146 -45.16 -33.64 1.72
#